data_AF-A0A5A8A9K4-F1
#
_entry.id   AF-A0A5A8A9K4-F1
#
_cell.length_a   1.000
_cell.length_b   1.000
_cell.length_c   1.000
_cell.angle_alpha   90.00
_cell.angle_beta   90.00
_cell.angle_gamma   90.00
#
_symmetry.space_group_name_H-M   'P 1'
#
loop_
_entity.id
_entity.type
_entity.pdbx_description
1 polymer ?
#
loop_
_entity_poly.entity_id
_entity_poly.type
_entity_poly.pdbx_seq_one_letter_code
_entity_poly.pdbx_strand_id
1 'polypeptide(L)' 'MSSARASHHTDRGSPYAAEAYRTVLAGHGLGGAMGRGGNPYDNAMAESFMKTLKKQHAQHTVKTAA' A
#
# COMPACT_ATOMS: atom_id res chain seq x y z
N MET A 1 9.03 26.30 12.08
CA MET A 1 7.79 25.79 11.45
C MET A 1 8.03 24.35 11.06
N SER A 2 7.28 23.39 11.61
CA SER A 2 7.39 21.99 11.19
C SER A 2 6.77 21.87 9.79
N SER A 3 7.58 21.59 8.77
CA SER A 3 7.08 21.29 7.42
C SER A 3 6.19 20.05 7.50
N ALA A 4 4.97 20.11 6.96
CA ALA A 4 4.07 18.97 6.94
C ALA A 4 4.73 17.81 6.15
N ARG A 5 5.03 16.72 6.85
CA ARG A 5 5.61 15.50 6.30
C ARG A 5 4.49 14.73 5.59
N ALA A 6 4.64 14.41 4.31
CA ALA A 6 3.67 13.56 3.62
C ALA A 6 3.65 12.16 4.25
N SER A 7 2.47 11.58 4.45
CA SER A 7 2.31 10.28 5.10
C SER A 7 2.17 9.15 4.08
N HIS A 8 2.95 8.09 4.26
CA HIS A 8 2.81 6.83 3.55
C HIS A 8 2.03 5.84 4.41
N HIS A 9 0.76 5.59 4.04
CA HIS A 9 -0.14 4.72 4.79
C HIS A 9 -0.15 3.30 4.22
N THR A 10 0.12 2.32 5.08
CA THR A 10 0.16 0.89 4.71
C THR A 10 -0.63 0.05 5.69
N ASP A 11 -0.92 -1.19 5.32
CA ASP A 11 -1.24 -2.22 6.30
C ASP A 11 -0.01 -2.58 7.19
N ARG A 12 -0.19 -3.56 8.08
CA ARG A 12 0.88 -4.07 8.96
C ARG A 12 1.64 -5.27 8.39
N GLY A 13 1.70 -5.40 7.06
CA GLY A 13 2.51 -6.43 6.41
C GLY A 13 3.96 -6.41 6.89
N SER A 14 4.58 -7.58 7.04
CA SER A 14 5.97 -7.70 7.51
C SER A 14 6.98 -6.86 6.71
N PRO A 15 6.84 -6.63 5.38
CA PRO A 15 7.76 -5.75 4.66
C PRO A 15 7.65 -4.28 5.10
N TYR A 16 6.44 -3.80 5.41
CA TYR A 16 6.21 -2.41 5.81
C TYR A 16 6.65 -2.13 7.25
N ALA A 17 6.65 -3.17 8.09
CA ALA A 17 7.17 -3.10 9.45
C ALA A 17 8.72 -3.12 9.51
N ALA A 18 9.40 -3.54 8.44
CA ALA A 18 10.85 -3.68 8.41
C ALA A 18 11.58 -2.33 8.59
N GLU A 19 12.67 -2.35 9.36
CA GLU A 19 13.48 -1.15 9.62
C GLU A 19 14.08 -0.56 8.34
N ALA A 20 14.55 -1.41 7.43
CA ALA A 20 15.10 -0.98 6.14
C ALA A 20 14.08 -0.15 5.35
N TYR A 21 12.83 -0.60 5.33
CA TYR A 21 11.74 0.11 4.65
C TYR A 21 11.44 1.46 5.30
N ARG A 22 11.35 1.50 6.63
CA ARG A 22 11.12 2.73 7.40
C ARG A 22 12.28 3.73 7.25
N THR A 23 13.51 3.24 7.10
CA THR A 23 14.70 4.07 6.85
C THR A 23 14.64 4.74 5.49
N VAL A 24 14.18 4.03 4.46
CA VAL A 24 13.96 4.63 3.13
C VAL A 24 12.89 5.72 3.19
N LEU A 25 11.75 5.46 3.84
CA LEU A 25 10.72 6.49 4.05
C LEU A 25 11.26 7.68 4.85
N ALA A 26 12.10 7.43 5.86
CA ALA A 26 12.78 8.45 6.63
C ALA A 26 13.59 9.39 5.73
N GLY A 27 14.45 8.81 4.87
CA GLY A 27 15.33 9.52 3.94
C GLY A 27 14.61 10.34 2.87
N HIS A 28 13.39 9.94 2.48
CA HIS A 28 12.56 10.72 1.54
C HIS A 28 11.67 11.77 2.23
N GLY A 29 11.76 11.94 3.55
CA GLY A 29 10.89 12.87 4.27
C GLY A 29 9.43 12.42 4.29
N LEU A 30 9.15 11.11 4.24
CA LEU A 30 7.81 10.51 4.30
C LEU A 30 7.50 9.84 5.64
N GLY A 31 6.38 10.16 6.28
CA GLY A 31 5.99 9.56 7.56
C GLY A 31 5.36 8.20 7.33
N GLY A 32 5.93 7.12 7.86
CA GLY A 32 5.29 5.80 7.80
C GLY A 32 4.12 5.73 8.79
N ALA A 33 2.91 5.55 8.29
CA ALA A 33 1.71 5.28 9.08
C ALA A 33 1.24 3.86 8.76
N MET A 34 1.08 3.03 9.77
CA MET A 34 0.54 1.67 9.60
C MET A 34 -0.85 1.61 10.20
N GLY A 35 -1.79 0.97 9.49
CA GLY A 35 -3.15 0.71 9.97
C GLY A 35 -3.18 -0.03 11.31
N ARG A 36 -4.34 -0.07 11.97
CA ARG A 36 -4.55 -0.86 13.19
C ARG A 36 -4.47 -2.36 12.87
N GLY A 37 -3.89 -3.12 13.79
CA GLY A 37 -3.82 -4.56 13.69
C GLY A 37 -5.23 -5.14 13.70
N GLY A 38 -5.55 -5.97 12.71
CA GLY A 38 -6.87 -6.59 12.58
C GLY A 38 -7.96 -5.69 12.02
N ASN A 39 -7.64 -4.48 11.51
CA ASN A 39 -8.61 -3.59 10.87
C ASN A 39 -8.41 -3.53 9.34
N PRO A 40 -9.08 -4.38 8.55
CA PRO A 40 -8.94 -4.39 7.09
C PRO A 40 -9.45 -3.10 6.42
N TYR A 41 -10.30 -2.32 7.10
CA TYR A 41 -10.82 -1.07 6.56
C TYR A 41 -9.73 0.01 6.37
N ASP A 42 -8.64 -0.07 7.13
CA ASP A 42 -7.53 0.89 7.00
C ASP A 42 -6.83 0.76 5.62
N ASN A 43 -6.97 -0.37 4.92
CA ASN A 43 -6.37 -0.62 3.61
C ASN A 43 -7.42 -0.79 2.47
N ALA A 44 -8.70 -0.55 2.76
CA ALA A 44 -9.80 -0.91 1.85
C ALA A 44 -9.70 -0.27 0.45
N MET A 45 -9.16 0.95 0.35
CA MET A 45 -8.98 1.64 -0.93
C MET A 45 -7.94 0.92 -1.81
N ALA A 46 -6.80 0.53 -1.25
CA ALA A 46 -5.78 -0.20 -1.97
C ALA A 46 -6.27 -1.60 -2.37
N GLU A 47 -6.99 -2.28 -1.48
CA GLU A 47 -7.59 -3.59 -1.77
C GLU A 47 -8.61 -3.52 -2.91
N SER A 48 -9.50 -2.51 -2.91
CA SER A 48 -10.49 -2.29 -3.96
C SER A 48 -9.86 -2.01 -5.33
N PHE A 49 -8.82 -1.18 -5.34
CA PHE A 49 -8.04 -0.91 -6.55
C PHE A 49 -7.38 -2.18 -7.09
N MET A 50 -6.69 -2.94 -6.24
CA MET A 50 -6.01 -4.18 -6.64
C MET A 50 -7.00 -5.26 -7.09
N LYS A 51 -8.18 -5.35 -6.47
CA LYS A 51 -9.26 -6.23 -6.92
C LYS A 51 -9.71 -5.88 -8.34
N THR A 52 -9.88 -4.59 -8.62
CA THR A 52 -10.26 -4.09 -9.94
C THR A 52 -9.18 -4.43 -10.98
N LEU A 53 -7.91 -4.15 -10.67
CA LEU A 53 -6.78 -4.47 -11.55
C LEU A 53 -6.70 -5.96 -11.87
N LYS A 54 -6.80 -6.84 -10.85
CA LYS A 54 -6.77 -8.30 -11.05
C LYS A 54 -7.90 -8.77 -11.97
N LYS A 55 -9.11 -8.21 -11.80
CA LYS A 55 -10.25 -8.52 -12.66
C LYS A 55 -9.97 -8.11 -14.12
N GLN A 56 -9.46 -6.90 -14.33
CA GLN A 56 -9.15 -6.42 -15.69
C GLN A 56 -8.03 -7.23 -16.34
N HIS A 57 -6.99 -7.55 -15.57
CA HIS A 57 -5.87 -8.37 -16.05
C HIS A 57 -6.34 -9.78 -16.46
N ALA A 58 -7.11 -10.46 -15.61
CA ALA A 58 -7.63 -11.79 -15.92
C ALA A 58 -8.53 -11.76 -17.17
N GLN A 59 -9.39 -10.74 -17.30
CA GLN A 59 -10.24 -10.56 -18.49
C GLN A 59 -9.42 -10.32 -19.76
N HIS A 60 -8.33 -9.56 -19.67
CA HIS A 60 -7.43 -9.35 -20.80
C HIS A 60 -6.71 -10.65 -21.19
N THR A 61 -6.18 -11.40 -20.23
CA THR A 61 -5.50 -12.69 -20.49
C THR A 61 -6.42 -13.70 -21.16
N VAL A 62 -7.68 -13.82 -20.72
CA VAL A 62 -8.66 -14.70 -21.35
C VAL A 62 -8.98 -14.26 -22.79
N LYS A 63 -9.05 -12.94 -23.05
CA LYS A 63 -9.29 -12.41 -24.40
C LYS A 63 -8.10 -12.57 -25.34
N THR A 64 -6.86 -12.56 -24.85
CA THR A 64 -5.65 -12.75 -25.68
C THR A 64 -5.33 -14.23 -25.91
N ALA A 65 -5.86 -15.13 -25.08
CA ALA A 65 -5.67 -16.58 -25.21
C ALA A 65 -6.74 -17.27 -26.08
N ALA A 66 -7.72 -16.53 -26.59
CA ALA A 66 -8.79 -16.98 -27.49
C ALA A 66 -8.60 -16.34 -28.87
#